data_AF-A0A0G0C360-F1
#
_entry.id   AF-A0A0G0C360-F1
#
_cell.length_a   1.000
_cell.length_b   1.000
_cell.length_c   1.000
_cell.angle_alpha   90.00
_cell.angle_beta   90.00
_cell.angle_gamma   90.00
#
_symmetry.space_group_name_H-M   'P 1'
#
loop_
_entity.id
_entity.type
_entity.pdbx_description
1 polymer ?
#
loop_
_entity_poly.entity_id
_entity_poly.type
_entity_poly.pdbx_seq_one_letter_code
_entity_poly.pdbx_strand_id
1 'polypeptide(L)'
;MTRPKLCRRLHFKPKSHYFKPQGIPMTELEEVILTKEEMEAVKLKDFDKMDQIEASEKMNTSQSTFQRILASARIKIAEAIVKGKALKIEE
;
A
#
# COMPACT_ATOMS: atom_id res chain seq x y z
N MET A 1 -14.69 -3.94 -21.90
CA MET A 1 -13.58 -4.92 -21.83
C MET A 1 -12.67 -4.54 -20.67
N THR A 2 -12.55 -5.41 -19.66
CA THR A 2 -11.67 -5.19 -18.51
C THR A 2 -10.23 -5.33 -18.98
N ARG A 3 -9.47 -4.22 -19.04
CA ARG A 3 -8.06 -4.24 -19.43
C ARG A 3 -7.32 -5.21 -18.51
N PRO A 4 -6.64 -6.25 -19.04
CA PRO A 4 -5.91 -7.18 -18.20
C PRO A 4 -4.92 -6.39 -17.34
N LYS A 5 -5.03 -6.56 -16.01
CA LYS A 5 -4.12 -5.91 -15.07
C LYS A 5 -2.73 -6.44 -15.37
N LEU A 6 -1.82 -5.56 -15.81
CA LEU A 6 -0.43 -5.92 -16.07
C LEU A 6 0.12 -6.63 -14.82
N CYS A 7 0.79 -7.77 -14.99
CA CYS A 7 1.46 -8.46 -13.89
C CYS A 7 2.54 -7.54 -13.31
N ARG A 8 2.24 -6.87 -12.19
CA ARG A 8 3.16 -5.95 -11.52
C ARG A 8 4.19 -6.75 -10.73
N ARG A 9 5.44 -6.29 -10.70
CA ARG A 9 6.49 -6.95 -9.92
C ARG A 9 6.39 -6.51 -8.45
N LEU A 10 6.03 -7.46 -7.59
CA LEU A 10 5.93 -7.27 -6.14
C LEU A 10 7.10 -8.01 -5.49
N HIS A 11 7.95 -7.28 -4.77
CA HIS A 11 9.15 -7.82 -4.13
C HIS A 11 9.07 -7.76 -2.61
N PHE A 12 8.17 -6.95 -2.07
CA PHE A 12 7.98 -6.76 -0.65
C PHE A 12 7.21 -7.93 -0.04
N LYS A 13 7.82 -8.52 0.99
CA LYS A 13 7.16 -9.48 1.89
C LYS A 13 7.06 -8.82 3.26
N PRO A 14 5.86 -8.41 3.71
CA PRO A 14 5.71 -7.83 5.03
C PRO A 14 6.02 -8.88 6.11
N LYS A 15 6.64 -8.45 7.22
CA LYS A 15 6.83 -9.30 8.41
C LYS A 15 5.56 -9.41 9.25
N SER A 16 4.70 -8.38 9.19
CA SER A 16 3.38 -8.35 9.81
C SER A 16 2.38 -7.87 8.78
N HIS A 17 1.26 -8.58 8.66
CA HIS A 17 0.15 -8.20 7.80
C HIS A 17 -0.87 -7.31 8.51
N TYR A 18 -0.73 -7.08 9.81
CA TYR A 18 -1.65 -6.25 10.58
C TYR A 18 -0.91 -5.22 11.43
N PHE A 19 -1.41 -3.99 11.39
CA PHE A 19 -1.03 -2.89 12.27
C PHE A 19 -2.30 -2.33 12.90
N LYS A 20 -2.29 -2.08 14.20
CA LYS A 20 -3.47 -1.55 14.89
C LYS A 20 -3.07 -0.60 16.02
N PRO A 21 -3.94 0.34 16.40
CA PRO A 21 -3.73 1.14 17.60
C PRO A 21 -3.63 0.24 18.84
N GLN A 22 -2.79 0.66 19.78
CA GLN A 22 -2.59 -0.05 21.05
C GLN A 22 -3.81 0.12 21.96
N GLY A 23 -4.19 -0.94 22.68
CA GLY A 23 -5.23 -0.89 23.70
C GLY A 23 -6.66 -1.17 23.23
N ILE A 24 -6.88 -1.39 21.92
CA ILE A 24 -8.21 -1.71 21.37
C ILE A 24 -8.21 -3.14 20.80
N PRO A 25 -9.19 -4.00 21.16
CA PRO A 25 -9.36 -5.32 20.56
C PRO A 25 -9.61 -5.24 19.06
N MET A 26 -9.10 -6.22 18.30
CA MET A 26 -9.24 -6.21 16.83
C MET A 26 -10.71 -6.31 16.39
N THR A 27 -11.54 -7.00 17.18
CA THR A 27 -12.98 -7.17 16.95
C THR A 27 -13.77 -5.86 16.97
N GLU A 28 -13.22 -4.81 17.57
CA GLU A 28 -13.88 -3.50 17.70
C GLU A 28 -13.32 -2.46 16.71
N LEU A 29 -12.32 -2.85 15.91
CA LEU A 29 -11.66 -1.95 14.97
C LEU A 29 -12.20 -2.16 13.55
N GLU A 30 -12.54 -1.06 12.89
CA GLU A 30 -12.68 -1.07 11.44
C GLU A 30 -11.32 -1.34 10.78
N GLU A 31 -11.33 -2.07 9.67
CA GLU A 31 -10.12 -2.40 8.91
C GLU A 31 -10.00 -1.55 7.66
N VAL A 32 -8.79 -1.06 7.40
CA VAL A 32 -8.38 -0.49 6.12
C VAL A 32 -7.42 -1.45 5.45
N ILE A 33 -7.77 -1.91 4.24
CA ILE A 33 -6.98 -2.89 3.50
C ILE A 33 -6.09 -2.18 2.49
N LEU A 34 -4.78 -2.33 2.66
CA LEU A 34 -3.76 -2.01 1.67
C LEU A 34 -3.50 -3.22 0.80
N THR A 35 -3.60 -3.03 -0.51
CA THR A 35 -3.21 -4.09 -1.45
C THR A 35 -1.68 -4.24 -1.45
N LYS A 36 -1.19 -5.38 -1.95
CA LYS A 36 0.27 -5.56 -2.13
C LYS A 36 0.90 -4.47 -2.99
N GLU A 37 0.18 -4.03 -4.03
CA GLU A 37 0.65 -3.00 -4.95
C GLU A 37 0.78 -1.65 -4.25
N GLU A 38 -0.18 -1.32 -3.39
CA GLU A 38 -0.16 -0.11 -2.57
C GLU A 38 1.00 -0.14 -1.57
N MET A 39 1.22 -1.27 -0.90
CA MET A 39 2.36 -1.43 0.02
C MET A 39 3.71 -1.36 -0.69
N GLU A 40 3.87 -2.00 -1.85
CA GLU A 40 5.10 -1.91 -2.63
C GLU A 40 5.37 -0.47 -3.07
N ALA A 41 4.36 0.26 -3.53
CA ALA A 41 4.51 1.65 -3.95
C ALA A 41 4.98 2.55 -2.81
N VAL A 42 4.36 2.43 -1.63
CA VAL A 42 4.77 3.17 -0.42
C VAL A 42 6.18 2.78 -0.01
N LYS A 43 6.52 1.49 -0.02
CA LYS A 43 7.86 1.04 0.32
C LYS A 43 8.90 1.64 -0.63
N LEU A 44 8.72 1.55 -1.94
CA LEU A 44 9.70 2.05 -2.90
C LEU A 44 9.86 3.57 -2.84
N LYS A 45 8.74 4.32 -2.75
CA LYS A 45 8.78 5.78 -2.78
C LYS A 45 9.11 6.41 -1.42
N ASP A 46 8.42 5.97 -0.36
CA ASP A 46 8.43 6.66 0.93
C ASP A 46 9.46 6.06 1.90
N PHE A 47 9.70 4.75 1.83
CA PHE A 47 10.67 4.07 2.70
C PHE A 47 12.07 3.97 2.06
N ASP A 48 12.17 3.44 0.84
CA ASP A 48 13.43 3.29 0.09
C ASP A 48 13.87 4.62 -0.55
N LYS A 49 13.03 5.66 -0.50
CA LYS A 49 13.26 7.02 -1.03
C LYS A 49 13.64 7.07 -2.52
N MET A 50 13.15 6.12 -3.31
CA MET A 50 13.42 6.08 -4.75
C MET A 50 12.72 7.21 -5.49
N ASP A 51 13.22 7.55 -6.69
CA ASP A 51 12.51 8.47 -7.56
C ASP A 51 11.28 7.82 -8.19
N GLN A 52 10.31 8.66 -8.62
CA GLN A 52 9.04 8.15 -9.15
C GLN A 52 9.26 7.32 -10.42
N ILE A 53 10.24 7.73 -11.23
CA ILE A 53 10.63 7.03 -12.45
C ILE A 53 11.13 5.63 -12.09
N GLU A 54 12.16 5.55 -11.25
CA GLU A 54 12.78 4.29 -10.80
C GLU A 54 11.78 3.35 -10.12
N ALA A 55 10.93 3.88 -9.23
CA ALA A 55 9.93 3.08 -8.54
C ALA A 55 8.87 2.52 -9.50
N SER A 56 8.45 3.32 -10.50
CA SER A 56 7.49 2.88 -11.51
C SER A 56 8.07 1.79 -12.42
N GLU A 57 9.33 1.93 -12.82
CA GLU A 57 10.06 0.91 -13.61
C GLU A 57 10.21 -0.38 -12.83
N LYS A 58 10.56 -0.30 -11.54
CA LYS A 58 10.75 -1.47 -10.68
C LYS A 58 9.46 -2.25 -10.45
N MET A 59 8.31 -1.58 -10.40
CA MET A 59 6.98 -2.20 -10.36
C MET A 59 6.45 -2.63 -11.74
N ASN A 60 7.17 -2.33 -12.82
CA ASN A 60 6.75 -2.55 -14.20
C ASN A 60 5.41 -1.85 -14.52
N THR A 61 5.30 -0.56 -14.20
CA THR A 61 4.09 0.24 -14.41
C THR A 61 4.43 1.64 -14.94
N SER A 62 3.43 2.34 -15.51
CA SER A 62 3.65 3.74 -15.92
C SER A 62 3.77 4.66 -14.71
N GLN A 63 4.52 5.75 -14.82
CA GLN A 63 4.63 6.76 -13.75
C GLN A 63 3.27 7.28 -13.27
N SER A 64 2.31 7.46 -14.20
CA SER A 64 0.94 7.88 -13.90
C SER A 64 0.14 6.83 -13.11
N THR A 65 0.34 5.55 -13.43
CA THR A 65 -0.32 4.45 -12.71
C THR A 65 0.31 4.29 -11.33
N PHE A 66 1.64 4.35 -11.23
CA PHE A 66 2.37 4.35 -9.98
C PHE A 66 1.88 5.46 -9.04
N GLN A 67 1.76 6.68 -9.55
CA GLN A 67 1.28 7.82 -8.76
C GLN A 67 -0.13 7.61 -8.22
N ARG A 68 -1.04 7.03 -9.02
CA ARG A 68 -2.40 6.72 -8.57
C ARG A 68 -2.42 5.66 -7.47
N ILE A 69 -1.60 4.62 -7.60
CA ILE A 69 -1.46 3.57 -6.57
C ILE A 69 -0.92 4.18 -5.28
N LEU A 70 0.15 4.97 -5.38
CA LEU A 70 0.79 5.63 -4.24
C LEU A 70 -0.18 6.59 -3.53
N ALA A 71 -0.93 7.40 -4.29
CA ALA A 71 -1.92 8.30 -3.73
C ALA A 71 -3.03 7.54 -2.98
N SER A 72 -3.56 6.46 -3.57
CA SER A 72 -4.54 5.58 -2.91
C SER A 72 -3.99 4.99 -1.61
N ALA A 73 -2.76 4.48 -1.65
CA ALA A 73 -2.09 3.91 -0.48
C ALA A 73 -1.94 4.94 0.66
N ARG A 74 -1.48 6.16 0.35
CA ARG A 74 -1.30 7.22 1.33
C ARG A 74 -2.62 7.67 1.96
N ILE A 75 -3.71 7.77 1.17
CA ILE A 75 -5.05 8.10 1.70
C ILE A 75 -5.50 7.04 2.70
N LYS A 76 -5.33 5.75 2.37
CA LYS A 76 -5.69 4.63 3.25
C LYS A 76 -4.87 4.63 4.55
N ILE A 77 -3.57 4.84 4.45
CA ILE A 77 -2.69 4.94 5.62
C ILE A 77 -3.12 6.13 6.50
N ALA A 78 -3.35 7.29 5.90
CA ALA A 78 -3.81 8.48 6.61
C ALA A 78 -5.17 8.24 7.28
N GLU A 79 -6.12 7.61 6.58
CA GLU A 79 -7.42 7.25 7.16
C GLU A 79 -7.24 6.33 8.37
N ALA A 80 -6.40 5.31 8.26
CA ALA A 80 -6.17 4.37 9.35
C ALA A 80 -5.59 5.05 10.59
N ILE A 81 -4.62 5.94 10.39
CA ILE A 81 -3.97 6.67 11.50
C ILE A 81 -4.94 7.69 12.12
N VAL A 82 -5.63 8.50 11.30
CA VAL A 82 -6.50 9.60 11.78
C VAL A 82 -7.76 9.06 12.46
N LYS A 83 -8.35 7.99 11.92
CA LYS A 83 -9.57 7.39 12.49
C LYS A 83 -9.29 6.29 13.51
N GLY A 84 -8.01 5.96 13.77
CA GLY A 84 -7.63 4.89 14.69
C GLY A 84 -8.10 3.51 14.23
N LYS A 85 -8.06 3.23 12.92
CA LYS A 85 -8.46 1.93 12.36
C LYS A 85 -7.28 0.96 12.33
N ALA A 86 -7.59 -0.33 12.24
CA ALA A 86 -6.56 -1.32 11.93
C ALA A 86 -6.20 -1.24 10.45
N LEU A 87 -4.92 -1.39 10.14
CA LEU A 87 -4.37 -1.42 8.79
C LEU A 87 -3.93 -2.85 8.47
N LYS A 88 -4.56 -3.45 7.46
CA LYS A 88 -4.29 -4.80 6.99
C LYS A 88 -3.57 -4.76 5.64
N ILE A 89 -2.50 -5.53 5.50
CA ILE A 89 -1.79 -5.73 4.23
C ILE A 89 -2.29 -7.02 3.59
N GLU A 90 -2.84 -6.90 2.39
CA GLU A 90 -3.35 -8.02 1.59
C GLU A 90 -2.27 -9.07 1.27
N GLU A 91 -2.69 -10.33 1.32
CA GLU A 91 -1.84 -11.53 1.23
C GLU A 91 -1.52 -12.00 -0.17
#